data_AF-A0A834V8M9-F1
#
_entry.id   AF-A0A834V8M9-F1
#
_cell.length_a   1.000
_cell.length_b   1.000
_cell.length_c   1.000
_cell.angle_alpha   90.00
_cell.angle_beta   90.00
_cell.angle_gamma   90.00
#
_symmetry.space_group_name_H-M   'P 1'
#
loop_
_entity.id
_entity.type
_entity.pdbx_description
1 polymer ?
#
loop_
_entity_poly.entity_id
_entity_poly.type
_entity_poly.pdbx_seq_one_letter_code
_entity_poly.pdbx_strand_id
1 'polypeptide(L)'
;MILCHYWLFYSLIFVTILTRSIETVRINSISRPQSFRYGTLNEVILDCDFTIDDQDELLIVKWFLNDDAQHIYQWIQSPDVRTYSDRIKPYVDEKFVVKDYQTRHRALRLINPPISLSGKYTCSVSSLQNEDNNSTHLVIYEPARSFEMAAIEDDDDENNGFNISCNAYGFYPEPEMKLFKVRSINDTLESEEVKSNTTVTSLRLSTDEFYSITLLSHIEPDLSQTKRSKSHRTYFENEEDIGGEEFMKPSRQRLLSDEQKQRFGKNSERNRQNIAEHYECRVNIPNTDYVEIKRLAIQND
;
A
#
# COMPACT_ATOMS: atom_id res chain seq x y z
N MET A 1 -3.07 -63.03 32.69
CA MET A 1 -2.51 -61.90 31.91
C MET A 1 -3.01 -61.86 30.46
N ILE A 2 -3.17 -62.99 29.76
CA ILE A 2 -3.54 -63.02 28.33
C ILE A 2 -4.97 -62.50 28.04
N LEU A 3 -5.94 -62.78 28.90
CA LEU A 3 -7.34 -62.33 28.73
C LEU A 3 -7.51 -60.79 28.79
N CYS A 4 -6.64 -60.09 29.51
CA CYS A 4 -6.66 -58.62 29.60
C CYS A 4 -6.22 -57.96 28.28
N HIS A 5 -5.22 -58.56 27.61
CA HIS A 5 -4.74 -58.07 26.32
C HIS A 5 -5.78 -58.21 25.20
N TYR A 6 -6.59 -59.28 25.22
CA TYR A 6 -7.69 -59.43 24.27
C TYR A 6 -8.80 -58.40 24.50
N TRP A 7 -9.17 -58.11 25.74
CA TRP A 7 -10.16 -57.08 26.05
C TRP A 7 -9.71 -55.68 25.66
N LEU A 8 -8.43 -55.35 25.89
CA LEU A 8 -7.85 -54.10 25.44
C LEU A 8 -7.79 -54.00 23.91
N PHE A 9 -7.46 -55.09 23.20
CA PHE A 9 -7.48 -55.11 21.74
C PHE A 9 -8.89 -54.96 21.16
N TYR A 10 -9.88 -55.66 21.70
CA TYR A 10 -11.28 -55.52 21.27
C TYR A 10 -11.82 -54.14 21.58
N SER A 11 -11.47 -53.56 22.74
CA SER A 11 -11.78 -52.17 23.08
C SER A 11 -11.12 -51.19 22.10
N LEU A 12 -9.85 -51.41 21.73
CA LEU A 12 -9.14 -50.54 20.80
C LEU A 12 -9.75 -50.60 19.40
N ILE A 13 -10.09 -51.81 18.93
CA ILE A 13 -10.76 -52.05 17.65
C ILE A 13 -12.18 -51.45 17.65
N PHE A 14 -12.92 -51.57 18.76
CA PHE A 14 -14.25 -50.96 18.88
C PHE A 14 -14.18 -49.43 18.91
N VAL A 15 -13.17 -48.85 19.56
CA VAL A 15 -12.92 -47.40 19.57
C VAL A 15 -12.51 -46.91 18.18
N THR A 16 -11.66 -47.63 17.43
CA THR A 16 -11.27 -47.23 16.07
C THR A 16 -12.39 -47.44 15.04
N ILE A 17 -13.30 -48.40 15.24
CA ILE A 17 -14.51 -48.58 14.42
C ILE A 17 -15.54 -47.47 14.68
N LEU A 18 -15.57 -46.90 15.90
CA LEU A 18 -16.45 -45.77 16.24
C LEU A 18 -15.90 -44.42 15.78
N THR A 19 -14.60 -44.31 15.48
CA THR A 19 -14.02 -43.11 14.86
C THR A 19 -14.17 -43.19 13.34
N ARG A 20 -15.41 -43.09 12.83
CA ARG A 20 -15.59 -42.62 11.46
C ARG A 20 -15.22 -41.13 11.46
N SER A 21 -14.21 -40.76 10.69
CA SER A 21 -13.92 -39.38 10.38
C SER A 21 -15.14 -38.79 9.68
N ILE A 22 -15.89 -37.96 10.41
CA ILE A 22 -16.93 -37.12 9.85
C ILE A 22 -16.18 -36.05 9.07
N GLU A 23 -16.18 -36.15 7.74
CA GLU A 23 -15.78 -35.01 6.94
C GLU A 23 -16.92 -34.00 7.03
N THR A 24 -16.61 -32.82 7.54
CA THR A 24 -17.59 -31.76 7.74
C THR A 24 -17.59 -30.87 6.51
N VAL A 25 -18.71 -30.17 6.25
CA VAL A 25 -18.74 -29.09 5.26
C VAL A 25 -17.50 -28.21 5.42
N ARG A 26 -16.78 -28.04 4.31
CA ARG A 26 -15.52 -27.29 4.29
C ARG A 26 -15.40 -26.48 3.02
N ILE A 27 -15.16 -25.19 3.17
CA ILE A 27 -14.83 -24.29 2.06
C ILE A 27 -13.36 -24.54 1.69
N ASN A 28 -13.15 -24.95 0.44
CA ASN A 28 -11.83 -25.21 -0.12
C ASN A 28 -11.18 -23.89 -0.56
N SER A 29 -11.92 -23.06 -1.30
CA SER A 29 -11.41 -21.79 -1.81
C SER A 29 -12.54 -20.85 -2.25
N ILE A 30 -12.20 -19.56 -2.36
CA ILE A 30 -13.06 -18.56 -3.00
C ILE A 30 -12.32 -18.00 -4.21
N SER A 31 -12.92 -18.14 -5.40
CA SER A 31 -12.40 -17.57 -6.64
C SER A 31 -13.17 -16.32 -7.04
N ARG A 32 -12.44 -15.25 -7.34
CA ARG A 32 -12.94 -13.92 -7.74
C ARG A 32 -11.83 -13.10 -8.40
N PRO A 33 -12.14 -12.06 -9.19
CA PRO A 33 -11.14 -11.06 -9.59
C PRO A 33 -10.72 -10.20 -8.39
N GLN A 34 -9.41 -9.95 -8.23
CA GLN A 34 -8.92 -9.22 -7.05
C GLN A 34 -9.46 -7.77 -7.01
N SER A 35 -9.28 -7.08 -8.12
CA SER A 35 -9.79 -5.73 -8.32
C SER A 35 -9.94 -5.47 -9.81
N PHE A 36 -10.77 -4.49 -10.16
CA PHE A 36 -10.85 -3.99 -11.53
C PHE A 36 -11.41 -2.57 -11.54
N ARG A 37 -11.05 -1.83 -12.59
CA ARG A 37 -11.59 -0.50 -12.82
C ARG A 37 -13.06 -0.59 -13.24
N TYR A 38 -13.90 0.26 -12.67
CA TYR A 38 -15.30 0.35 -13.06
C TYR A 38 -15.44 0.57 -14.58
N GLY A 39 -16.34 -0.20 -15.20
CA GLY A 39 -16.58 -0.17 -16.64
C GLY A 39 -15.59 -0.95 -17.51
N THR A 40 -14.52 -1.55 -16.96
CA THR A 40 -13.59 -2.36 -17.77
C THR A 40 -13.91 -3.86 -17.79
N LEU A 41 -14.61 -4.36 -16.78
CA LEU A 41 -14.99 -5.77 -16.65
C LEU A 41 -16.52 -5.91 -16.69
N ASN A 42 -17.01 -6.71 -17.63
CA ASN A 42 -18.46 -6.85 -17.86
C ASN A 42 -19.10 -7.91 -16.96
N GLU A 43 -18.30 -8.73 -16.28
CA GLU A 43 -18.80 -9.78 -15.40
C GLU A 43 -17.86 -10.08 -14.24
N VAL A 44 -18.43 -10.48 -13.11
CA VAL A 44 -17.71 -10.97 -11.93
C VAL A 44 -18.32 -12.29 -11.53
N ILE A 45 -17.48 -13.31 -11.34
CA ILE A 45 -17.90 -14.58 -10.77
C ILE A 45 -17.34 -14.66 -9.35
N LEU A 46 -18.22 -14.86 -8.38
CA LEU A 46 -17.90 -15.16 -6.99
C LEU A 46 -18.17 -16.66 -6.79
N ASP A 47 -17.14 -17.49 -6.94
CA ASP A 47 -17.24 -18.95 -6.79
C ASP A 47 -16.75 -19.36 -5.40
N CYS A 48 -17.64 -19.95 -4.60
CA CYS A 48 -17.31 -20.54 -3.31
C CYS A 48 -17.21 -22.06 -3.51
N ASP A 49 -15.99 -22.56 -3.68
CA ASP A 49 -15.73 -23.98 -3.82
C ASP A 49 -15.68 -24.63 -2.43
N PHE A 50 -16.52 -25.65 -2.22
CA PHE A 50 -16.61 -26.36 -0.95
C PHE A 50 -16.85 -27.86 -1.19
N THR A 51 -16.51 -28.65 -0.17
CA THR A 51 -16.74 -30.10 -0.12
C THR A 51 -17.87 -30.39 0.87
N ILE A 52 -18.72 -31.36 0.53
CA ILE A 52 -19.82 -31.88 1.35
C ILE A 52 -19.68 -33.40 1.50
N ASP A 53 -20.08 -33.94 2.65
CA ASP A 53 -20.21 -35.38 2.89
C ASP A 53 -21.60 -35.86 2.41
N ASP A 54 -21.72 -37.15 2.08
CA ASP A 54 -22.99 -37.80 1.73
C ASP A 54 -24.03 -37.75 2.88
N GLN A 55 -23.58 -37.46 4.10
CA GLN A 55 -24.45 -37.26 5.27
C GLN A 55 -24.90 -35.81 5.48
N ASP A 56 -24.33 -34.85 4.74
CA ASP A 56 -24.72 -33.45 4.85
C ASP A 56 -26.08 -33.21 4.18
N GLU A 57 -27.09 -32.99 5.01
CA GLU A 57 -28.45 -32.65 4.57
C GLU A 57 -28.74 -31.16 4.78
N LEU A 58 -29.71 -30.64 4.02
CA LEU A 58 -30.16 -29.24 4.08
C LEU A 58 -29.03 -28.23 3.86
N LEU A 59 -28.24 -28.44 2.79
CA LEU A 59 -27.20 -27.51 2.39
C LEU A 59 -27.77 -26.11 2.07
N ILE A 60 -27.21 -25.10 2.74
CA ILE A 60 -27.52 -23.69 2.53
C ILE A 60 -26.20 -22.93 2.28
N VAL A 61 -26.13 -22.24 1.15
CA VAL A 61 -25.03 -21.34 0.79
C VAL A 61 -25.52 -19.90 0.89
N LYS A 62 -24.78 -19.03 1.57
CA LYS A 62 -25.07 -17.60 1.70
C LYS A 62 -23.86 -16.76 1.33
N TRP A 63 -24.10 -15.62 0.69
CA TRP A 63 -23.12 -14.55 0.57
C TRP A 63 -23.55 -13.34 1.36
N PHE A 64 -22.61 -12.76 2.10
CA PHE A 64 -22.76 -11.50 2.82
C PHE A 64 -21.79 -10.47 2.26
N LEU A 65 -22.15 -9.20 2.32
CA LEU A 65 -21.35 -8.07 1.86
C LEU A 65 -21.06 -7.14 3.04
N ASN A 66 -19.79 -6.75 3.22
CA ASN A 66 -19.32 -5.80 4.23
C ASN A 66 -19.76 -6.14 5.68
N ASP A 67 -19.77 -7.43 6.01
CA ASP A 67 -20.22 -7.93 7.33
C ASP A 67 -21.66 -7.52 7.68
N ASP A 68 -22.49 -7.18 6.68
CA ASP A 68 -23.92 -6.95 6.84
C ASP A 68 -24.60 -8.21 7.43
N ALA A 69 -25.50 -8.03 8.40
CA ALA A 69 -26.25 -9.14 9.01
C ALA A 69 -27.19 -9.83 8.01
N GLN A 70 -27.61 -9.13 6.95
CA GLN A 70 -28.45 -9.68 5.90
C GLN A 70 -27.60 -10.20 4.75
N HIS A 71 -27.90 -11.42 4.29
CA HIS A 71 -27.24 -11.98 3.12
C HIS A 71 -27.70 -11.24 1.84
N ILE A 72 -26.78 -11.08 0.90
CA ILE A 72 -27.10 -10.59 -0.45
C ILE A 72 -27.57 -11.71 -1.36
N TYR A 73 -27.16 -12.95 -1.08
CA TYR A 73 -27.55 -14.14 -1.82
C TYR A 73 -27.75 -15.31 -0.86
N GLN A 74 -28.73 -16.16 -1.16
CA GLN A 74 -28.90 -17.45 -0.52
C GLN A 74 -29.30 -18.49 -1.55
N TRP A 75 -28.76 -19.70 -1.41
CA TRP A 75 -29.24 -20.90 -2.08
C TRP A 75 -29.51 -21.99 -1.06
N ILE A 76 -30.67 -22.64 -1.18
CA ILE A 76 -31.04 -23.83 -0.42
C ILE A 76 -31.08 -24.99 -1.40
N GLN A 77 -30.17 -25.96 -1.27
CA GLN A 77 -29.97 -27.04 -2.25
C GLN A 77 -31.21 -27.94 -2.42
N SER A 78 -31.93 -28.21 -1.34
CA SER A 78 -33.21 -28.91 -1.34
C SER A 78 -34.18 -28.07 -0.52
N PRO A 79 -35.07 -27.27 -1.16
CA PRO A 79 -35.81 -27.59 -2.39
C PRO A 79 -35.26 -26.99 -3.71
N ASP A 80 -34.00 -26.56 -3.74
CA ASP A 80 -33.37 -25.85 -4.85
C ASP A 80 -33.98 -24.48 -5.13
N VAL A 81 -33.84 -23.59 -4.15
CA VAL A 81 -34.36 -22.22 -4.21
C VAL A 81 -33.24 -21.23 -4.00
N ARG A 82 -33.19 -20.21 -4.85
CA ARG A 82 -32.26 -19.08 -4.74
C ARG A 82 -33.01 -17.80 -4.40
N THR A 83 -32.41 -17.02 -3.52
CA THR A 83 -32.92 -15.71 -3.09
C THR A 83 -31.81 -14.67 -3.24
N TYR A 84 -32.19 -13.48 -3.67
CA TYR A 84 -31.29 -12.35 -3.90
C TYR A 84 -31.84 -11.13 -3.19
N SER A 85 -30.97 -10.33 -2.58
CA SER A 85 -31.36 -9.02 -2.08
C SER A 85 -31.58 -8.05 -3.25
N ASP A 86 -32.39 -7.01 -3.01
CA ASP A 86 -32.65 -5.96 -4.00
C ASP A 86 -31.37 -5.24 -4.45
N ARG A 87 -30.34 -5.23 -3.58
CA ARG A 87 -29.04 -4.62 -3.85
C ARG A 87 -28.29 -5.30 -5.00
N ILE A 88 -28.37 -6.63 -5.11
CA ILE A 88 -27.61 -7.38 -6.14
C ILE A 88 -28.48 -7.87 -7.29
N LYS A 89 -29.78 -8.10 -7.05
CA LYS A 89 -30.71 -8.72 -8.02
C LYS A 89 -30.64 -8.13 -9.44
N PRO A 90 -30.53 -6.80 -9.65
CA PRO A 90 -30.43 -6.24 -11.00
C PRO A 90 -29.21 -6.70 -11.80
N TYR A 91 -28.18 -7.20 -11.13
CA TYR A 91 -26.89 -7.56 -11.72
C TYR A 91 -26.70 -9.08 -11.80
N VAL A 92 -27.59 -9.90 -11.26
CA VAL A 92 -27.38 -11.36 -11.22
C VAL A 92 -27.73 -12.01 -12.55
N ASP A 93 -26.83 -12.86 -13.06
CA ASP A 93 -27.17 -13.86 -14.08
C ASP A 93 -27.85 -15.07 -13.41
N GLU A 94 -29.17 -15.04 -13.31
CA GLU A 94 -29.95 -16.12 -12.69
C GLU A 94 -29.84 -17.45 -13.44
N LYS A 95 -29.37 -17.46 -14.69
CA LYS A 95 -29.21 -18.71 -15.47
C LYS A 95 -27.84 -19.35 -15.26
N PHE A 96 -26.91 -18.65 -14.60
CA PHE A 96 -25.59 -19.17 -14.34
C PHE A 96 -25.62 -20.37 -13.40
N VAL A 97 -24.90 -21.42 -13.78
CA VAL A 97 -24.72 -22.65 -13.00
C VAL A 97 -23.31 -23.19 -13.19
N VAL A 98 -22.78 -23.81 -12.13
CA VAL A 98 -21.56 -24.63 -12.20
C VAL A 98 -21.94 -26.04 -12.66
N LYS A 99 -20.99 -26.74 -13.29
CA LYS A 99 -21.22 -28.06 -13.92
C LYS A 99 -21.64 -29.15 -12.93
N ASP A 100 -21.13 -29.12 -11.70
CA ASP A 100 -21.47 -30.11 -10.67
C ASP A 100 -22.91 -29.89 -10.18
N TYR A 101 -23.74 -30.93 -10.30
CA TYR A 101 -25.16 -30.87 -9.92
C TYR A 101 -25.35 -30.63 -8.42
N GLN A 102 -24.51 -31.22 -7.57
CA GLN A 102 -24.66 -31.10 -6.11
C GLN A 102 -24.28 -29.72 -5.60
N THR A 103 -23.41 -29.01 -6.30
CA THR A 103 -22.93 -27.67 -5.91
C THR A 103 -23.24 -26.61 -6.97
N ARG A 104 -24.24 -26.84 -7.82
CA ARG A 104 -24.50 -26.09 -9.07
C ARG A 104 -24.71 -24.58 -8.90
N HIS A 105 -25.12 -24.15 -7.71
CA HIS A 105 -25.39 -22.77 -7.36
C HIS A 105 -24.46 -22.23 -6.26
N ARG A 106 -23.29 -22.85 -6.09
CA ARG A 106 -22.23 -22.37 -5.18
C ARG A 106 -21.60 -21.04 -5.63
N ALA A 107 -21.75 -20.71 -6.92
CA ALA A 107 -21.15 -19.54 -7.54
C ALA A 107 -22.21 -18.53 -7.99
N LEU A 108 -21.91 -17.25 -7.78
CA LEU A 108 -22.75 -16.12 -8.16
C LEU A 108 -22.08 -15.34 -9.29
N ARG A 109 -22.75 -15.22 -10.44
CA ARG A 109 -22.29 -14.38 -11.55
C ARG A 109 -23.04 -13.06 -11.56
N LEU A 110 -22.28 -11.97 -11.45
CA LEU A 110 -22.75 -10.60 -11.54
C LEU A 110 -22.36 -10.01 -12.90
N ILE A 111 -23.30 -9.37 -13.58
CA ILE A 111 -23.13 -8.70 -14.86
C ILE A 111 -23.08 -7.19 -14.62
N ASN A 112 -22.01 -6.54 -15.11
CA ASN A 112 -21.76 -5.10 -14.96
C ASN A 112 -22.02 -4.58 -13.53
N PRO A 113 -21.42 -5.18 -12.49
CA PRO A 113 -21.68 -4.77 -11.11
C PRO A 113 -21.26 -3.31 -10.88
N PRO A 114 -22.07 -2.51 -10.17
CA PRO A 114 -21.74 -1.12 -9.87
C PRO A 114 -20.68 -1.05 -8.77
N ILE A 115 -20.05 0.11 -8.66
CA ILE A 115 -19.06 0.44 -7.62
C ILE A 115 -19.57 0.16 -6.19
N SER A 116 -20.89 0.31 -5.95
CA SER A 116 -21.53 0.02 -4.65
C SER A 116 -21.49 -1.45 -4.23
N LEU A 117 -21.11 -2.37 -5.13
CA LEU A 117 -20.87 -3.79 -4.84
C LEU A 117 -19.39 -4.09 -4.54
N SER A 118 -18.51 -3.08 -4.53
CA SER A 118 -17.16 -3.21 -3.99
C SER A 118 -17.21 -3.46 -2.48
N GLY A 119 -16.41 -4.39 -1.97
CA GLY A 119 -16.40 -4.70 -0.54
C GLY A 119 -15.82 -6.04 -0.15
N LYS A 120 -16.02 -6.40 1.12
CA LYS A 120 -15.69 -7.71 1.67
C LYS A 120 -16.87 -8.65 1.44
N TYR A 121 -16.60 -9.80 0.83
CA TYR A 121 -17.58 -10.85 0.55
C TYR A 121 -17.30 -12.04 1.45
N THR A 122 -18.31 -12.47 2.20
CA THR A 122 -18.22 -13.65 3.07
C THR A 122 -19.14 -14.73 2.54
N CYS A 123 -18.58 -15.87 2.15
CA CYS A 123 -19.34 -17.09 1.86
C CYS A 123 -19.54 -17.86 3.18
N SER A 124 -20.77 -18.26 3.46
CA SER A 124 -21.11 -19.19 4.54
C SER A 124 -21.81 -20.38 3.91
N VAL A 125 -21.32 -21.58 4.22
CA VAL A 125 -21.86 -22.86 3.76
C VAL A 125 -22.24 -23.65 5.00
N SER A 126 -23.50 -24.02 5.10
CA SER A 126 -24.05 -24.71 6.27
C SER A 126 -24.84 -25.95 5.86
N SER A 127 -24.72 -27.02 6.64
CA SER A 127 -25.58 -28.20 6.65
C SER A 127 -26.25 -28.36 8.02
N LEU A 128 -27.01 -29.42 8.23
CA LEU A 128 -27.52 -29.78 9.56
C LEU A 128 -26.40 -30.08 10.58
N GLN A 129 -25.24 -30.53 10.10
CA GLN A 129 -24.16 -31.06 10.92
C GLN A 129 -23.13 -29.99 11.27
N ASN A 130 -22.79 -29.11 10.33
CA ASN A 130 -21.76 -28.09 10.53
C ASN A 130 -21.97 -26.85 9.63
N GLU A 131 -21.23 -25.78 9.95
CA GLU A 131 -21.09 -24.59 9.11
C GLU A 131 -19.59 -24.28 8.93
N ASP A 132 -19.24 -23.78 7.75
CA ASP A 132 -17.94 -23.18 7.48
C ASP A 132 -18.13 -21.82 6.77
N ASN A 133 -17.21 -20.89 7.01
CA ASN A 133 -17.26 -19.57 6.42
C ASN A 133 -15.86 -19.07 6.00
N ASN A 134 -15.82 -18.33 4.90
CA ASN A 134 -14.58 -17.75 4.40
C ASN A 134 -14.86 -16.39 3.75
N SER A 135 -13.90 -15.48 3.87
CA SER A 135 -14.01 -14.10 3.39
C SER A 135 -12.98 -13.80 2.31
N THR A 136 -13.38 -12.97 1.36
CA THR A 136 -12.51 -12.38 0.35
C THR A 136 -12.89 -10.92 0.15
N HIS A 137 -12.10 -10.18 -0.61
CA HIS A 137 -12.51 -8.84 -1.04
C HIS A 137 -12.98 -8.88 -2.48
N LEU A 138 -13.54 -7.79 -2.97
CA LEU A 138 -13.71 -7.49 -4.39
C LEU A 138 -13.67 -5.98 -4.46
N VAL A 139 -12.66 -5.42 -5.15
CA VAL A 139 -12.52 -3.98 -5.26
C VAL A 139 -12.89 -3.53 -6.66
N ILE A 140 -14.02 -2.82 -6.77
CA ILE A 140 -14.43 -2.14 -7.99
C ILE A 140 -14.06 -0.68 -7.80
N TYR A 141 -13.07 -0.20 -8.53
CA TYR A 141 -12.47 1.10 -8.27
C TYR A 141 -12.63 2.10 -9.40
N GLU A 142 -12.56 3.39 -9.06
CA GLU A 142 -12.33 4.46 -10.02
C GLU A 142 -11.02 5.20 -9.65
N PRO A 143 -10.09 5.37 -10.60
CA PRO A 143 -8.85 6.12 -10.38
C PRO A 143 -9.13 7.63 -10.22
N ALA A 144 -8.10 8.39 -9.83
CA ALA A 144 -8.19 9.84 -9.78
C ALA A 144 -8.60 10.42 -11.13
N ARG A 145 -9.51 11.39 -11.08
CA ARG A 145 -9.81 12.30 -12.20
C ARG A 145 -8.72 13.35 -12.36
N SER A 146 -8.10 13.76 -11.25
CA SER A 146 -6.92 14.61 -11.23
C SER A 146 -5.98 14.19 -10.11
N PHE A 147 -4.68 14.26 -10.40
CA PHE A 147 -3.61 14.03 -9.42
C PHE A 147 -2.47 14.99 -9.71
N GLU A 148 -2.21 15.88 -8.75
CA GLU A 148 -1.25 16.97 -8.84
C GLU A 148 -0.29 16.93 -7.64
N MET A 149 0.94 17.36 -7.89
CA MET A 149 2.00 17.47 -6.90
C MET A 149 2.74 18.78 -7.14
N ALA A 150 2.98 19.54 -6.07
CA ALA A 150 3.68 20.81 -6.10
C ALA A 150 4.60 20.96 -4.88
N ALA A 151 5.70 21.70 -5.06
CA ALA A 151 6.46 22.27 -3.96
C ALA A 151 6.07 23.75 -3.82
N ILE A 152 5.93 24.18 -2.58
CA ILE A 152 5.53 25.52 -2.19
C ILE A 152 6.63 26.02 -1.25
N GLU A 153 7.26 27.14 -1.59
CA GLU A 153 8.24 27.78 -0.71
C GLU A 153 7.56 28.21 0.60
N ASP A 154 8.24 28.01 1.73
CA ASP A 154 7.73 28.43 3.02
C ASP A 154 8.29 29.83 3.35
N ASP A 155 7.55 30.87 2.95
CA ASP A 155 7.94 32.28 3.10
C ASP A 155 8.22 32.68 4.56
N ASP A 156 7.68 31.92 5.53
CA ASP A 156 7.80 32.17 6.97
C ASP A 156 8.98 31.42 7.62
N ASP A 157 9.69 30.56 6.88
CA ASP A 157 10.76 29.71 7.42
C ASP A 157 12.16 30.33 7.17
N GLU A 158 12.79 30.85 8.23
CA GLU A 158 14.14 31.43 8.19
C GLU A 158 15.20 30.44 7.66
N ASN A 159 14.90 29.14 7.63
CA ASN A 159 15.82 28.10 7.23
C ASN A 159 15.77 27.73 5.74
N ASN A 160 14.91 28.35 4.93
CA ASN A 160 14.74 28.02 3.50
C ASN A 160 14.11 26.62 3.28
N GLY A 161 13.13 26.27 4.11
CA GLY A 161 12.32 25.06 3.97
C GLY A 161 11.26 25.18 2.87
N PHE A 162 10.65 24.06 2.51
CA PHE A 162 9.56 24.04 1.55
C PHE A 162 8.50 23.00 1.92
N ASN A 163 7.27 23.24 1.49
CA ASN A 163 6.14 22.34 1.67
C ASN A 163 5.87 21.57 0.39
N ILE A 164 5.74 20.25 0.48
CA ILE A 164 5.22 19.42 -0.61
C ILE A 164 3.73 19.22 -0.41
N SER A 165 2.94 19.57 -1.43
CA SER A 165 1.52 19.30 -1.50
C SER A 165 1.23 18.28 -2.61
N CYS A 166 0.52 17.22 -2.26
CA CYS A 166 -0.10 16.31 -3.21
C CYS A 166 -1.61 16.37 -3.07
N ASN A 167 -2.31 16.58 -4.18
CA ASN A 167 -3.76 16.66 -4.21
C ASN A 167 -4.29 15.71 -5.27
N ALA A 168 -5.19 14.82 -4.88
CA ALA A 168 -5.86 13.94 -5.81
C ALA A 168 -7.37 13.86 -5.55
N TYR A 169 -8.14 13.84 -6.62
CA TYR A 169 -9.59 13.93 -6.59
C TYR A 169 -10.24 12.84 -7.44
N GLY A 170 -11.36 12.31 -6.96
CA GLY A 170 -12.23 11.43 -7.74
C GLY A 170 -11.98 9.94 -7.52
N PHE A 171 -11.26 9.56 -6.46
CA PHE A 171 -10.99 8.15 -6.16
C PHE A 171 -12.21 7.43 -5.59
N TYR A 172 -12.36 6.15 -5.91
CA TYR A 172 -13.18 5.23 -5.11
C TYR A 172 -12.52 3.85 -5.10
N PRO A 173 -12.51 3.12 -3.97
CA PRO A 173 -12.90 3.53 -2.61
C PRO A 173 -11.90 4.54 -2.02
N GLU A 174 -11.93 4.75 -0.70
CA GLU A 174 -10.96 5.61 -0.01
C GLU A 174 -9.52 5.19 -0.32
N PRO A 175 -8.70 6.07 -0.91
CA PRO A 175 -7.31 5.77 -1.24
C PRO A 175 -6.38 6.02 -0.04
N GLU A 176 -5.16 5.49 -0.13
CA GLU A 176 -4.04 5.81 0.75
C GLU A 176 -3.00 6.63 -0.03
N MET A 177 -2.42 7.64 0.60
CA MET A 177 -1.39 8.49 -0.03
C MET A 177 -0.16 8.59 0.85
N LYS A 178 1.02 8.43 0.24
CA LYS A 178 2.32 8.49 0.92
C LYS A 178 3.34 9.28 0.10
N LEU A 179 4.23 9.96 0.80
CA LEU A 179 5.34 10.70 0.21
C LEU A 179 6.66 9.93 0.44
N PHE A 180 7.48 9.88 -0.60
CA PHE A 180 8.79 9.24 -0.56
C PHE A 180 9.87 10.19 -1.08
N LYS A 181 11.03 10.19 -0.44
CA LYS A 181 12.26 10.77 -0.98
C LYS A 181 12.99 9.68 -1.76
N VAL A 182 13.38 9.98 -3.00
CA VAL A 182 14.08 9.05 -3.90
C VAL A 182 15.41 9.62 -4.35
N ARG A 183 16.39 8.76 -4.64
CA ARG A 183 17.72 9.23 -5.08
C ARG A 183 17.70 9.82 -6.49
N SER A 184 16.87 9.26 -7.36
CA SER A 184 16.69 9.68 -8.74
C SER A 184 15.30 9.29 -9.22
N ILE A 185 14.73 10.05 -10.17
CA ILE A 185 13.47 9.71 -10.85
C ILE A 185 13.51 8.30 -11.49
N ASN A 186 14.70 7.82 -11.85
CA ASN A 186 14.90 6.53 -12.51
C ASN A 186 15.28 5.39 -11.54
N ASP A 187 15.53 5.69 -10.26
CA ASP A 187 15.99 4.71 -9.28
C ASP A 187 15.01 4.59 -8.11
N THR A 188 13.99 3.75 -8.32
CA THR A 188 12.92 3.50 -7.35
C THR A 188 13.28 2.46 -6.29
N LEU A 189 14.45 1.81 -6.40
CA LEU A 189 14.87 0.73 -5.51
C LEU A 189 15.35 1.25 -4.15
N GLU A 190 15.68 2.54 -4.06
CA GLU A 190 16.14 3.19 -2.84
C GLU A 190 15.25 4.40 -2.52
N SER A 191 14.01 4.11 -2.09
CA SER A 191 13.05 5.12 -1.63
C SER A 191 12.87 5.10 -0.12
N GLU A 192 12.90 6.26 0.53
CA GLU A 192 12.64 6.42 1.95
C GLU A 192 11.28 7.12 2.15
N GLU A 193 10.38 6.55 2.95
CA GLU A 193 9.08 7.15 3.24
C GLU A 193 9.25 8.36 4.17
N VAL A 194 8.69 9.50 3.77
CA VAL A 194 8.71 10.75 4.55
C VAL A 194 7.57 10.72 5.57
N LYS A 195 7.89 10.31 6.81
CA LYS A 195 6.89 10.15 7.89
C LYS A 195 6.77 11.36 8.81
N SER A 196 7.87 12.07 9.10
CA SER A 196 7.87 13.26 9.96
C SER A 196 7.24 14.45 9.23
N ASN A 197 6.46 15.25 9.95
CA ASN A 197 5.85 16.49 9.46
C ASN A 197 4.90 16.31 8.25
N THR A 198 4.38 15.10 8.04
CA THR A 198 3.42 14.79 6.99
C THR A 198 2.01 14.69 7.58
N THR A 199 1.06 15.40 6.98
CA THR A 199 -0.37 15.31 7.27
C THR A 199 -1.10 14.79 6.04
N VAL A 200 -1.99 13.82 6.25
CA VAL A 200 -2.82 13.25 5.18
C VAL A 200 -4.28 13.46 5.57
N THR A 201 -5.04 14.11 4.71
CA THR A 201 -6.47 14.36 4.90
C THR A 201 -7.24 13.73 3.75
N SER A 202 -8.15 12.81 4.07
CA SER A 202 -9.12 12.25 3.14
C SER A 202 -10.50 12.85 3.40
N LEU A 203 -11.21 13.22 2.34
CA LEU A 203 -12.56 13.76 2.39
C LEU A 203 -13.45 12.99 1.41
N ARG A 204 -14.51 12.38 1.93
CA ARG A 204 -15.58 11.80 1.11
C ARG A 204 -16.51 12.91 0.63
N LEU A 205 -16.61 13.09 -0.68
CA LEU A 205 -17.48 14.08 -1.30
C LEU A 205 -18.91 13.55 -1.36
N SER A 206 -19.85 14.28 -0.76
CA SER A 206 -21.24 13.85 -0.60
C SER A 206 -22.03 13.75 -1.90
N THR A 207 -21.62 14.45 -2.96
CA THR A 207 -22.38 14.48 -4.22
C THR A 207 -22.15 13.26 -5.09
N ASP A 208 -20.97 12.62 -4.99
CA ASP A 208 -20.53 11.63 -5.98
C ASP A 208 -19.96 10.33 -5.36
N GLU A 209 -19.96 10.17 -4.02
CA GLU A 209 -19.29 9.08 -3.28
C GLU A 209 -17.77 8.94 -3.45
N PHE A 210 -17.14 9.75 -4.31
CA PHE A 210 -15.69 9.76 -4.49
C PHE A 210 -14.94 10.47 -3.35
N TYR A 211 -13.66 10.15 -3.24
CA TYR A 211 -12.73 10.68 -2.27
C TYR A 211 -11.81 11.72 -2.90
N SER A 212 -11.59 12.80 -2.16
CA SER A 212 -10.47 13.71 -2.34
C SER A 212 -9.45 13.42 -1.25
N ILE A 213 -8.18 13.26 -1.62
CA ILE A 213 -7.09 13.03 -0.69
C ILE A 213 -5.99 14.07 -0.91
N THR A 214 -5.57 14.68 0.20
CA THR A 214 -4.54 15.70 0.24
C THR A 214 -3.45 15.29 1.21
N LEU A 215 -2.20 15.31 0.75
CA LEU A 215 -1.01 15.16 1.57
C LEU A 215 -0.26 16.48 1.60
N LEU A 216 0.06 16.97 2.78
CA LEU A 216 0.92 18.12 3.01
C LEU A 216 2.09 17.69 3.89
N SER A 217 3.31 17.96 3.44
CA SER A 217 4.54 17.61 4.17
C SER A 217 5.49 18.80 4.19
N HIS A 218 5.93 19.20 5.38
CA HIS A 218 6.97 20.22 5.55
C HIS A 218 8.35 19.56 5.51
N ILE A 219 9.21 20.05 4.61
CA ILE A 219 10.55 19.54 4.39
C ILE A 219 11.57 20.56 4.86
N GLU A 220 12.32 20.19 5.89
CA GLU A 220 13.47 20.93 6.34
C GLU A 220 14.65 20.74 5.36
N PRO A 221 15.42 21.80 5.07
CA PRO A 221 16.57 21.69 4.19
C PRO A 221 17.72 20.94 4.87
N ASP A 222 18.45 20.14 4.09
CA ASP A 222 19.59 19.39 4.60
C ASP A 222 20.80 20.32 4.87
N LEU A 223 20.85 20.86 6.09
CA LEU A 223 21.96 21.69 6.60
C LEU A 223 23.28 20.90 6.78
N SER A 224 23.33 19.60 6.47
CA SER A 224 24.55 18.80 6.60
C SER A 224 25.64 19.17 5.57
N GLN A 225 25.28 19.83 4.46
CA GLN A 225 26.25 20.26 3.45
C GLN A 225 26.96 21.60 3.76
N THR A 226 26.44 22.42 4.68
CA THR A 226 27.02 23.74 5.02
C THR A 226 28.03 23.71 6.17
N LYS A 227 28.19 22.59 6.89
CA LYS A 227 29.13 22.47 8.05
C LYS A 227 30.52 21.89 7.72
N ARG A 228 30.95 21.90 6.44
CA ARG A 228 32.29 21.44 6.05
C ARG A 228 33.11 22.49 5.27
N SER A 229 33.07 23.76 5.70
CA SER A 229 34.13 24.73 5.36
C SER A 229 34.19 25.91 6.34
N LYS A 230 34.47 25.65 7.61
CA LYS A 230 35.17 26.62 8.47
C LYS A 230 36.21 25.86 9.29
N SER A 231 37.30 25.47 8.63
CA SER A 231 38.54 25.19 9.35
C SER A 231 39.01 26.52 9.92
N HIS A 232 38.70 26.71 11.19
CA HIS A 232 39.17 27.79 12.03
C HIS A 232 40.69 27.63 12.15
N ARG A 233 41.46 28.31 11.30
CA ARG A 233 42.91 28.44 11.46
C ARG A 233 43.13 29.50 12.53
N THR A 234 43.22 29.06 13.78
CA THR A 234 43.65 29.88 14.91
C THR A 234 45.09 30.35 14.67
N TYR A 235 45.26 31.62 14.32
CA TYR A 235 46.49 32.34 14.59
C TYR A 235 46.23 33.25 15.78
N PHE A 236 47.05 33.07 16.82
CA PHE A 236 47.16 34.00 17.93
C PHE A 236 47.78 35.30 17.41
N GLU A 237 47.06 36.42 17.55
CA GLU A 237 47.63 37.76 17.53
C GLU A 237 47.67 38.27 18.98
N ASN A 238 48.88 38.49 19.50
CA ASN A 238 49.11 39.37 20.63
C ASN A 238 49.62 40.70 20.04
N GLU A 239 48.91 41.79 20.30
CA GLU A 239 49.34 43.16 19.99
C GLU A 239 50.51 43.62 20.88
N GLU A 240 51.28 44.54 20.31
CA GLU A 240 52.53 45.14 20.78
C GLU A 240 52.37 46.05 22.02
N ASP A 241 53.46 46.23 22.78
CA ASP A 241 53.94 47.59 23.05
C ASP A 241 55.42 47.69 23.51
N ILE A 242 56.14 48.57 22.80
CA ILE A 242 57.26 49.48 23.14
C ILE A 242 58.57 48.95 23.77
N GLY A 243 59.66 49.11 22.98
CA GLY A 243 60.86 49.87 23.40
C GLY A 243 62.18 49.09 23.56
N GLY A 244 63.21 49.41 22.74
CA GLY A 244 64.62 49.11 23.06
C GLY A 244 65.59 48.92 21.88
N GLU A 245 66.46 49.92 21.70
CA GLU A 245 67.77 50.06 21.02
C GLU A 245 68.49 48.93 20.23
N GLU A 246 69.05 49.40 19.09
CA GLU A 246 70.29 49.04 18.34
C GLU A 246 70.72 47.58 18.06
N PHE A 247 70.93 47.22 16.78
CA PHE A 247 72.25 47.00 16.13
C PHE A 247 72.14 46.38 14.70
N MET A 248 72.57 47.16 13.70
CA MET A 248 73.27 46.89 12.42
C MET A 248 73.34 45.47 11.72
N LYS A 249 72.71 45.37 10.52
CA LYS A 249 73.10 44.69 9.22
C LYS A 249 73.14 43.13 9.08
N PRO A 250 73.18 42.52 7.85
CA PRO A 250 72.28 42.65 6.67
C PRO A 250 72.00 41.32 5.87
N SER A 251 71.12 41.40 4.86
CA SER A 251 71.12 40.71 3.53
C SER A 251 71.06 39.17 3.39
N ARG A 252 69.98 38.67 2.75
CA ARG A 252 70.04 38.04 1.39
C ARG A 252 68.66 37.72 0.80
N GLN A 253 68.32 38.43 -0.29
CA GLN A 253 67.29 38.02 -1.25
C GLN A 253 67.70 36.71 -1.95
N ARG A 254 66.72 35.84 -2.21
CA ARG A 254 66.79 34.86 -3.29
C ARG A 254 65.53 34.99 -4.14
N LEU A 255 65.71 35.59 -5.31
CA LEU A 255 64.71 35.62 -6.39
C LEU A 255 64.46 34.18 -6.88
N LEU A 256 63.19 33.80 -7.01
CA LEU A 256 62.75 32.65 -7.79
C LEU A 256 61.74 33.14 -8.83
N SER A 257 61.92 32.63 -10.05
CA SER A 257 61.41 33.09 -11.33
C SER A 257 59.89 32.93 -11.51
N ASP A 258 59.34 33.75 -12.41
CA ASP A 258 57.92 33.84 -12.77
C ASP A 258 57.32 32.55 -13.41
N GLU A 259 58.11 31.49 -13.60
CA GLU A 259 57.62 30.21 -14.12
C GLU A 259 56.88 29.35 -13.07
N GLN A 260 56.98 29.67 -11.77
CA GLN A 260 56.22 28.97 -10.72
C GLN A 260 54.80 29.52 -10.51
N LYS A 261 54.48 30.71 -11.04
CA LYS A 261 53.13 31.31 -10.91
C LYS A 261 52.11 30.77 -11.92
N GLN A 262 52.52 30.06 -12.97
CA GLN A 262 51.59 29.52 -13.98
C GLN A 262 51.17 28.05 -13.76
N ARG A 263 51.70 27.35 -12.74
CA ARG A 263 51.25 25.98 -12.37
C ARG A 263 50.31 25.90 -11.17
N PHE A 264 49.93 27.03 -10.58
CA PHE A 264 48.95 27.10 -9.48
C PHE A 264 47.62 27.78 -9.86
N GLY A 265 47.39 28.01 -11.15
CA GLY A 265 46.16 28.64 -11.69
C GLY A 265 45.17 27.68 -12.35
N LYS A 266 45.32 26.36 -12.18
CA LYS A 266 44.37 25.36 -12.69
C LYS A 266 44.25 24.22 -11.68
N ASN A 267 43.42 24.41 -10.66
CA ASN A 267 42.73 23.29 -10.05
C ASN A 267 41.54 23.78 -9.22
N SER A 268 40.39 23.22 -9.55
CA SER A 268 39.16 23.20 -8.75
C SER A 268 38.25 24.42 -8.82
N GLU A 269 37.77 24.77 -10.02
CA GLU A 269 36.31 24.92 -10.16
C GLU A 269 35.71 23.53 -9.93
N ARG A 270 35.53 23.17 -8.66
CA ARG A 270 34.76 22.00 -8.27
C ARG A 270 33.33 22.35 -8.61
N ASN A 271 32.85 21.77 -9.70
CA ASN A 271 31.44 21.71 -10.06
C ASN A 271 30.61 21.46 -8.78
N ARG A 272 29.99 22.51 -8.22
CA ARG A 272 28.88 22.32 -7.28
C ARG A 272 27.75 21.77 -8.14
N GLN A 273 27.72 20.46 -8.35
CA GLN A 273 26.50 19.83 -8.79
C GLN A 273 25.52 20.02 -7.64
N ASN A 274 24.64 21.01 -7.76
CA ASN A 274 23.43 21.09 -6.94
C ASN A 274 22.68 19.79 -7.24
N ILE A 275 22.75 18.83 -6.31
CA ILE A 275 22.06 17.55 -6.47
C ILE A 275 20.59 17.86 -6.23
N ALA A 276 19.78 17.82 -7.30
CA ALA A 276 18.34 17.97 -7.17
C ALA A 276 17.80 16.86 -6.26
N GLU A 277 17.01 17.24 -5.26
CA GLU A 277 16.28 16.29 -4.43
C GLU A 277 15.03 15.83 -5.19
N HIS A 278 14.73 14.54 -5.11
CA HIS A 278 13.61 13.95 -5.83
C HIS A 278 12.59 13.38 -4.86
N TYR A 279 11.32 13.66 -5.13
CA TYR A 279 10.20 13.21 -4.32
C TYR A 279 9.16 12.50 -5.17
N GLU A 280 8.56 11.46 -4.61
CA GLU A 280 7.45 10.73 -5.21
C GLU A 280 6.25 10.72 -4.28
N CYS A 281 5.12 11.18 -4.80
CA CYS A 281 3.84 10.98 -4.15
C CYS A 281 3.16 9.75 -4.75
N ARG A 282 2.89 8.74 -3.92
CA ARG A 282 2.28 7.48 -4.33
C ARG A 282 0.88 7.39 -3.72
N VAL A 283 -0.10 7.13 -4.58
CA VAL A 283 -1.48 6.89 -4.18
C VAL A 283 -1.85 5.46 -4.52
N ASN A 284 -2.31 4.70 -3.53
CA ASN A 284 -2.73 3.30 -3.70
C ASN A 284 -4.19 3.12 -3.27
N ILE A 285 -4.86 2.13 -3.86
CA ILE A 285 -6.21 1.74 -3.45
C ILE A 285 -6.08 0.46 -2.60
N PRO A 286 -6.59 0.45 -1.35
CA PRO A 286 -6.50 -0.73 -0.48
C PRO A 286 -7.08 -2.00 -1.12
N ASN A 287 -6.47 -3.15 -0.84
CA ASN A 287 -6.82 -4.47 -1.38
C ASN A 287 -6.68 -4.64 -2.91
N THR A 288 -5.97 -3.73 -3.57
CA THR A 288 -5.66 -3.77 -5.00
C THR A 288 -4.16 -3.72 -5.26
N ASP A 289 -3.77 -3.94 -6.51
CA ASP A 289 -2.45 -3.66 -7.07
C ASP A 289 -2.35 -2.26 -7.71
N TYR A 290 -3.40 -1.44 -7.61
CA TYR A 290 -3.42 -0.09 -8.18
C TYR A 290 -2.48 0.85 -7.42
N VAL A 291 -1.58 1.49 -8.17
CA VAL A 291 -0.71 2.57 -7.68
C VAL A 291 -0.60 3.65 -8.75
N GLU A 292 -0.79 4.89 -8.35
CA GLU A 292 -0.54 6.08 -9.17
C GLU A 292 0.58 6.92 -8.55
N ILE A 293 1.48 7.46 -9.37
CA ILE A 293 2.70 8.14 -8.90
C ILE A 293 2.85 9.50 -9.56
N LYS A 294 3.11 10.53 -8.75
CA LYS A 294 3.59 11.85 -9.21
C LYS A 294 5.00 12.08 -8.68
N ARG A 295 5.80 12.77 -9.48
CA ARG A 295 7.23 13.00 -9.20
C ARG A 295 7.53 14.48 -9.29
N LEU A 296 8.41 14.94 -8.40
CA LEU A 296 8.92 16.29 -8.39
C LEU A 296 10.43 16.27 -8.16
N ALA A 297 11.15 17.14 -8.86
CA ALA A 297 12.58 17.40 -8.63
C ALA A 297 12.74 18.85 -8.16
N ILE A 298 13.46 19.05 -7.06
CA ILE A 298 13.69 20.36 -6.45
C ILE A 298 15.19 20.62 -6.46
N GLN A 299 15.58 21.73 -7.07
CA GLN A 299 16.97 22.19 -7.04
C GLN A 299 17.15 23.11 -5.84
N ASN A 300 18.15 22.83 -5.01
CA ASN A 300 18.60 23.78 -4.00
C ASN A 300 19.47 24.82 -4.73
N ASP A 301 19.04 26.08 -4.75
CA ASP A 301 19.78 27.19 -5.33
C ASP A 301 20.99 27.62 -4.47
#